data_AF-A0A354EMC7-F1
#
_entry.id   AF-A0A354EMC7-F1
#
_cell.length_a   1.000
_cell.length_b   1.000
_cell.length_c   1.000
_cell.angle_alpha   90.00
_cell.angle_beta   90.00
_cell.angle_gamma   90.00
#
_symmetry.space_group_name_H-M   'P 1'
#
loop_
_entity.id
_entity.type
_entity.pdbx_description
1 polymer ?
#
loop_
_entity_poly.entity_id
_entity_poly.type
_entity_poly.pdbx_seq_one_letter_code
_entity_poly.pdbx_strand_id
1 'polypeptide(L)'
;MVHGDFHEENLFFDKNGKVVAVFDWEKTNTYPRVLEVFRAMWFLCFYDGYSGKRFKRAKIFLRKYDETYPLNKKELRNGIEAWYLNQLHSAWVLDEVYIKNNSRVKVLFKSYVTFLNYQSKNLEKFSERILNLF
;
A
#
# COMPACT_ATOMS: atom_id res chain seq x y z
N MET A 1 -5.80 14.85 -6.78
CA MET A 1 -4.71 15.06 -5.83
C MET A 1 -4.66 13.85 -4.90
N VAL A 2 -3.47 13.33 -4.63
CA VAL A 2 -3.19 12.23 -3.72
C VAL A 2 -2.26 12.72 -2.62
N HIS A 3 -2.33 12.12 -1.42
CA HIS A 3 -1.46 12.42 -0.29
C HIS A 3 0.00 12.00 -0.56
N GLY A 4 0.21 10.90 -1.28
CA GLY A 4 1.52 10.41 -1.69
C GLY A 4 2.21 9.50 -0.66
N ASP A 5 1.82 9.62 0.62
CA ASP A 5 2.32 8.77 1.70
C ASP A 5 1.22 8.29 2.67
N PHE A 6 0.03 7.98 2.19
CA PHE A 6 -1.08 7.62 3.09
C PHE A 6 -0.89 6.25 3.76
N HIS A 7 -0.71 6.22 5.08
CA HIS A 7 -0.67 5.01 5.92
C HIS A 7 -1.04 5.35 7.37
N GLU A 8 -1.18 4.33 8.23
CA GLU A 8 -1.66 4.46 9.61
C GLU A 8 -0.85 5.43 10.49
N GLU A 9 0.46 5.53 10.27
CA GLU A 9 1.31 6.46 11.02
C GLU A 9 1.06 7.93 10.65
N ASN A 10 0.43 8.21 9.50
CA ASN A 10 0.07 9.55 9.02
C ASN A 10 -1.40 9.92 9.32
N LEU A 11 -2.04 9.20 10.26
CA LEU A 11 -3.42 9.41 10.67
C LEU A 11 -3.52 9.71 12.17
N PHE A 12 -4.34 10.71 12.50
CA PHE A 12 -4.78 10.92 13.88
C PHE A 12 -6.12 10.23 14.12
N PHE A 13 -6.23 9.56 15.26
CA PHE A 13 -7.45 8.88 15.71
C PHE A 13 -7.98 9.53 16.98
N ASP A 14 -9.31 9.61 17.11
CA ASP A 14 -9.94 9.94 18.39
C ASP A 14 -9.92 8.75 19.36
N LYS A 15 -10.44 8.97 20.57
CA LYS A 15 -10.56 7.93 21.61
C LYS A 15 -11.42 6.72 21.22
N ASN A 16 -12.22 6.83 20.16
CA ASN A 16 -13.08 5.77 19.66
C ASN A 16 -12.49 5.08 18.41
N GLY A 17 -11.27 5.45 18.00
CA GLY A 17 -10.60 4.91 16.82
C GLY A 17 -11.12 5.48 15.49
N LYS A 18 -11.81 6.63 15.50
CA LYS A 18 -12.20 7.33 14.28
C LYS A 18 -11.06 8.21 13.79
N VAL A 19 -10.77 8.17 12.49
CA VAL A 19 -9.82 9.10 11.86
C VAL A 19 -10.37 10.53 11.97
N VAL A 20 -9.58 11.44 12.55
CA VAL A 20 -9.94 12.85 12.74
C VAL A 20 -9.09 13.81 11.90
N ALA A 21 -7.89 13.41 11.51
CA ALA A 21 -7.03 14.20 10.64
C ALA A 21 -6.01 13.32 9.90
N VAL A 22 -5.55 13.83 8.77
CA VAL A 22 -4.43 13.30 7.97
C VAL A 22 -3.33 14.35 7.98
N PHE A 23 -2.10 13.94 8.22
CA PHE A 23 -0.94 14.84 8.28
C PHE A 23 0.22 14.29 7.43
N ASP A 24 1.30 15.07 7.33
CA ASP A 24 2.48 14.77 6.50
C ASP A 24 2.23 14.83 4.98
N TRP A 25 1.76 15.99 4.54
CA TRP A 25 1.39 16.28 3.15
C TRP A 25 2.61 16.58 2.24
N GLU A 26 3.85 16.33 2.66
CA GLU A 26 5.05 16.71 1.89
C GLU A 26 5.17 15.97 0.55
N LYS A 27 4.59 14.78 0.42
CA LYS A 27 4.58 13.97 -0.81
C LYS A 27 3.33 14.15 -1.66
N THR A 28 2.51 15.15 -1.35
CA THR A 28 1.27 15.44 -2.09
C THR A 28 1.57 15.67 -3.55
N ASN A 29 0.82 15.00 -4.42
CA ASN A 29 1.03 15.13 -5.86
C ASN A 29 -0.23 14.83 -6.67
N THR A 30 -0.14 15.00 -7.99
CA THR A 30 -1.19 14.65 -8.95
C THR A 30 -0.82 13.33 -9.64
N TYR A 31 -1.34 12.23 -9.10
CA TYR A 31 -1.25 10.89 -9.68
C TYR A 31 -2.64 10.26 -9.82
N PRO A 32 -2.79 9.19 -10.62
CA PRO A 32 -4.00 8.39 -10.62
C PRO A 32 -4.32 7.92 -9.19
N ARG A 33 -5.55 8.20 -8.72
CA ARG A 33 -5.99 7.86 -7.34
C ARG A 33 -5.73 6.41 -6.97
N VAL A 34 -5.85 5.50 -7.93
CA VAL A 34 -5.71 4.06 -7.70
C VAL A 34 -4.32 3.65 -7.23
N LEU A 35 -3.29 4.43 -7.56
CA LEU A 35 -1.94 4.21 -7.05
C LEU A 35 -1.92 4.39 -5.53
N GLU A 36 -2.54 5.46 -5.02
CA GLU A 36 -2.65 5.69 -3.59
C GLU A 36 -3.56 4.68 -2.91
N VAL A 37 -4.71 4.34 -3.51
CA VAL A 37 -5.61 3.31 -2.98
C VAL A 37 -4.87 1.99 -2.80
N PHE A 38 -4.14 1.54 -3.81
CA PHE A 38 -3.44 0.28 -3.76
C PHE A 38 -2.24 0.33 -2.79
N ARG A 39 -1.46 1.42 -2.81
CA ARG A 39 -0.38 1.67 -1.85
C ARG A 39 -0.90 1.59 -0.41
N ALA A 40 -1.94 2.36 -0.09
CA ALA A 40 -2.56 2.42 1.23
C ALA A 40 -3.10 1.05 1.65
N MET A 41 -3.81 0.35 0.75
CA MET A 41 -4.27 -1.00 1.00
C MET A 41 -3.10 -1.94 1.31
N TRP A 42 -1.98 -1.83 0.58
CA TRP A 42 -0.82 -2.67 0.81
C TRP A 42 -0.24 -2.47 2.22
N PHE A 43 0.00 -1.22 2.62
CA PHE A 43 0.48 -0.91 3.98
C PHE A 43 -0.49 -1.40 5.06
N LEU A 44 -1.78 -1.09 4.93
CA LEU A 44 -2.77 -1.40 5.97
C LEU A 44 -3.12 -2.90 6.05
N CYS A 45 -3.01 -3.63 4.93
CA CYS A 45 -3.50 -4.99 4.82
C CYS A 45 -2.41 -6.04 4.67
N PHE A 46 -1.23 -5.72 4.12
CA PHE A 46 -0.24 -6.71 3.67
C PHE A 46 1.19 -6.45 4.14
N TYR A 47 1.46 -5.35 4.83
CA TYR A 47 2.80 -4.97 5.29
C TYR A 47 3.54 -6.07 6.08
N ASP A 48 2.80 -6.90 6.82
CA ASP A 48 3.30 -7.98 7.67
C ASP A 48 2.89 -9.39 7.17
N GLY A 49 2.34 -9.51 5.94
CA GLY A 49 2.15 -10.79 5.26
C GLY A 49 0.85 -10.96 4.46
N TYR A 50 0.65 -12.16 3.89
CA TYR A 50 -0.36 -12.44 2.85
C TYR A 50 -1.36 -13.56 3.23
N SER A 51 -1.77 -13.65 4.49
CA SER A 51 -2.71 -14.68 4.95
C SER A 51 -4.17 -14.41 4.53
N GLY A 52 -5.05 -15.40 4.64
CA GLY A 52 -6.48 -15.22 4.32
C GLY A 52 -7.17 -14.08 5.10
N LYS A 53 -6.76 -13.82 6.35
CA LYS A 53 -7.26 -12.68 7.15
C LYS A 53 -6.88 -11.33 6.52
N ARG A 54 -5.71 -11.24 5.86
CA ARG A 54 -5.20 -10.03 5.20
C ARG A 54 -6.02 -9.69 3.96
N PHE A 55 -6.34 -10.69 3.15
CA PHE A 55 -7.27 -10.53 2.03
C PHE A 55 -8.69 -10.14 2.47
N LYS A 56 -9.16 -10.61 3.64
CA LYS A 56 -10.44 -10.13 4.20
C LYS A 56 -10.38 -8.63 4.55
N ARG A 57 -9.28 -8.13 5.11
CA ARG A 57 -9.06 -6.69 5.37
C ARG A 57 -9.03 -5.89 4.07
N ALA A 58 -8.29 -6.38 3.07
CA ALA A 58 -8.23 -5.76 1.75
C ALA A 58 -9.62 -5.66 1.09
N LYS A 59 -10.45 -6.71 1.20
CA LYS A 59 -11.84 -6.67 0.72
C LYS A 59 -12.66 -5.57 1.40
N ILE A 60 -12.54 -5.44 2.72
CA ILE A 60 -13.26 -4.40 3.48
C ILE A 60 -12.79 -3.01 3.05
N PHE A 61 -11.46 -2.81 2.93
CA PHE A 61 -10.86 -1.55 2.51
C PHE A 61 -11.35 -1.12 1.12
N LEU A 62 -11.21 -2.01 0.12
CA LEU A 62 -11.61 -1.72 -1.26
C LEU A 62 -13.10 -1.45 -1.38
N ARG A 63 -13.94 -2.26 -0.72
CA ARG A 63 -15.40 -2.04 -0.71
C ARG A 63 -15.76 -0.68 -0.12
N LYS A 64 -15.14 -0.28 0.99
CA LYS A 64 -15.41 1.01 1.63
C LYS A 64 -14.94 2.20 0.80
N TYR A 65 -13.83 2.05 0.09
CA TYR A 65 -13.39 3.06 -0.86
C TYR A 65 -14.37 3.17 -2.04
N ASP A 66 -14.76 2.03 -2.62
CA ASP A 66 -15.68 1.95 -3.77
C ASP A 66 -17.06 2.56 -3.49
N GLU A 67 -17.60 2.36 -2.27
CA GLU A 67 -18.86 2.99 -1.82
C GLU A 67 -18.84 4.52 -1.93
N THR A 68 -17.67 5.16 -1.86
CA THR A 68 -17.51 6.63 -1.97
C THR A 68 -17.01 7.04 -3.36
N TYR A 69 -16.06 6.29 -3.90
CA TYR A 69 -15.36 6.58 -5.15
C TYR A 69 -15.29 5.30 -5.98
N PRO A 70 -16.30 5.03 -6.83
CA PRO A 70 -16.39 3.78 -7.56
C PRO A 70 -15.15 3.49 -8.38
N LEU A 71 -14.61 2.28 -8.24
CA LEU A 71 -13.47 1.76 -8.99
C LEU A 71 -13.98 0.78 -10.06
N ASN A 72 -13.15 0.51 -11.06
CA ASN A 72 -13.38 -0.61 -11.96
C ASN A 72 -12.18 -1.57 -11.95
N LYS A 73 -12.39 -2.80 -12.41
CA LYS A 73 -11.36 -3.84 -12.40
C LYS A 73 -10.11 -3.45 -13.18
N LYS A 74 -10.25 -2.72 -14.29
CA LYS A 74 -9.10 -2.24 -15.08
C LYS A 74 -8.29 -1.20 -14.31
N GLU A 75 -8.95 -0.24 -13.68
CA GLU A 75 -8.32 0.77 -12.83
C GLU A 75 -7.56 0.08 -11.68
N LEU A 76 -8.20 -0.87 -10.99
CA LEU A 76 -7.58 -1.62 -9.90
C LEU A 76 -6.37 -2.43 -10.36
N ARG A 77 -6.46 -3.10 -11.52
CA ARG A 77 -5.33 -3.82 -12.12
C ARG A 77 -4.14 -2.90 -12.39
N ASN A 78 -4.38 -1.74 -12.99
CA ASN A 78 -3.35 -0.75 -13.24
C ASN A 78 -2.67 -0.27 -11.94
N GLY A 79 -3.44 -0.12 -10.85
CA GLY A 79 -2.89 0.23 -9.54
C GLY A 79 -1.96 -0.83 -8.95
N ILE A 80 -2.32 -2.11 -9.11
CA ILE A 80 -1.49 -3.25 -8.66
C ILE A 80 -0.16 -3.26 -9.41
N GLU A 81 -0.22 -3.17 -10.75
CA GLU A 81 0.96 -3.19 -11.62
C GLU A 81 1.86 -1.97 -11.36
N ALA A 82 1.28 -0.77 -11.26
CA ALA A 82 2.03 0.44 -10.98
C ALA A 82 2.73 0.41 -9.62
N TRP A 83 2.07 -0.11 -8.57
CA TRP A 83 2.70 -0.25 -7.26
C TRP A 83 3.80 -1.31 -7.26
N TYR A 84 3.58 -2.45 -7.92
CA TYR A 84 4.61 -3.47 -8.07
C TYR A 84 5.88 -2.90 -8.72
N LEU A 85 5.72 -2.18 -9.83
CA LEU A 85 6.84 -1.51 -10.51
C LEU A 85 7.49 -0.45 -9.62
N ASN A 86 6.70 0.37 -8.93
CA ASN A 86 7.23 1.38 -8.01
C ASN A 86 8.12 0.76 -6.92
N GLN A 87 7.69 -0.36 -6.33
CA GLN A 87 8.45 -1.04 -5.29
C GLN A 87 9.67 -1.78 -5.84
N LEU A 88 9.56 -2.40 -7.02
CA LEU A 88 10.68 -3.06 -7.69
C LEU A 88 11.81 -2.09 -8.01
N HIS A 89 11.48 -0.84 -8.37
CA HIS A 89 12.45 0.21 -8.68
C HIS A 89 12.81 1.10 -7.48
N SER A 90 12.20 0.91 -6.31
CA SER A 90 12.51 1.69 -5.13
C SER A 90 13.76 1.17 -4.45
N ALA A 91 14.85 1.95 -4.51
CA ALA A 91 16.09 1.68 -3.78
C ALA A 91 16.10 2.31 -2.37
N TRP A 92 15.06 3.05 -1.98
CA TRP A 92 15.09 3.91 -0.78
C TRP A 92 15.47 3.17 0.51
N VAL A 93 14.89 1.98 0.75
CA VAL A 93 15.22 1.18 1.94
C VAL A 93 16.70 0.74 1.92
N LEU A 94 17.23 0.40 0.74
CA LEU A 94 18.62 0.01 0.57
C LEU A 94 19.55 1.21 0.77
N ASP A 95 19.22 2.36 0.19
CA ASP A 95 20.00 3.60 0.31
C ASP A 95 20.09 4.08 1.76
N GLU A 96 18.96 4.13 2.46
CA GLU A 96 18.92 4.52 3.89
C GLU A 96 19.76 3.58 4.75
N VAL A 97 19.66 2.27 4.55
CA VAL A 97 20.34 1.28 5.39
C VAL A 97 21.83 1.16 5.06
N TYR A 98 22.19 1.07 3.78
CA TYR A 98 23.55 0.72 3.35
C TYR A 98 24.41 1.93 2.96
N ILE A 99 23.82 3.00 2.44
CA ILE A 99 24.57 4.20 2.02
C ILE A 99 24.58 5.24 3.14
N LYS A 100 23.41 5.53 3.73
CA LYS A 100 23.27 6.56 4.78
C LYS A 100 23.46 6.03 6.20
N ASN A 101 23.60 4.71 6.36
CA ASN A 101 23.75 4.04 7.66
C ASN A 101 22.63 4.39 8.67
N ASN A 102 21.41 4.63 8.18
CA ASN A 102 20.24 4.94 8.99
C ASN A 102 19.66 3.66 9.58
N SER A 103 20.06 3.33 10.80
CA SER A 103 19.64 2.11 11.50
C SER A 103 18.13 2.06 11.79
N ARG A 104 17.43 3.20 11.84
CA ARG A 104 15.99 3.26 12.09
C ARG A 104 15.19 2.59 10.97
N VAL A 105 15.67 2.68 9.73
CA VAL A 105 14.98 2.14 8.54
C VAL A 105 15.12 0.62 8.41
N LYS A 106 16.04 -0.01 9.18
CA LYS A 106 16.23 -1.47 9.17
C LYS A 106 14.96 -2.25 9.52
N VAL A 107 14.06 -1.66 10.30
CA VAL A 107 12.78 -2.29 10.66
C VAL A 107 11.89 -2.55 9.43
N LEU A 108 12.04 -1.75 8.36
CA LEU A 108 11.26 -1.88 7.12
C LEU A 108 11.83 -2.95 6.18
N PHE A 109 13.08 -3.37 6.39
CA PHE A 109 13.82 -4.24 5.47
C PHE A 109 13.12 -5.60 5.28
N LYS A 110 12.63 -6.18 6.37
CA LYS A 110 11.92 -7.46 6.34
C LYS A 110 10.67 -7.37 5.45
N SER A 111 9.86 -6.32 5.61
CA SER A 111 8.63 -6.13 4.84
C SER A 111 8.93 -5.86 3.37
N TYR A 112 9.96 -5.05 3.07
CA TYR A 112 10.42 -4.78 1.72
C TYR A 112 10.88 -6.07 0.99
N VAL A 113 11.76 -6.87 1.60
CA VAL A 113 12.21 -8.14 1.04
C VAL A 113 11.05 -9.14 0.92
N THR A 114 10.15 -9.18 1.90
CA THR A 114 8.95 -10.04 1.85
C THR A 114 8.06 -9.68 0.67
N PHE A 115 7.84 -8.38 0.43
CA PHE A 115 7.08 -7.88 -0.71
C PHE A 115 7.68 -8.37 -2.04
N LEU A 116 8.96 -8.07 -2.27
CA LEU A 116 9.64 -8.40 -3.53
C LEU A 116 9.63 -9.91 -3.79
N ASN A 117 9.92 -10.72 -2.76
CA ASN A 117 9.92 -12.17 -2.88
C ASN A 117 8.53 -12.75 -3.14
N TYR A 118 7.49 -12.22 -2.49
CA TYR A 118 6.13 -12.69 -2.69
C TYR A 118 5.62 -12.31 -4.07
N GLN A 119 5.72 -11.03 -4.44
CA GLN A 119 5.15 -10.50 -5.67
C GLN A 119 5.86 -11.04 -6.91
N SER A 120 7.19 -11.17 -6.90
CA SER A 120 7.92 -11.76 -8.04
C SER A 120 7.46 -13.17 -8.41
N LYS A 121 6.92 -13.93 -7.44
CA LYS A 121 6.41 -15.30 -7.64
C LYS A 121 4.90 -15.39 -7.81
N ASN A 122 4.16 -14.37 -7.39
CA ASN A 122 2.70 -14.46 -7.24
C ASN A 122 1.94 -13.28 -7.83
N LEU A 123 2.56 -12.36 -8.58
CA LEU A 123 1.92 -11.13 -9.05
C LEU A 123 0.56 -11.39 -9.71
N GLU A 124 0.49 -12.28 -10.70
CA GLU A 124 -0.78 -12.59 -11.39
C GLU A 124 -1.81 -13.20 -10.45
N LYS A 125 -1.43 -14.21 -9.66
CA LYS A 125 -2.33 -14.86 -8.69
C LYS A 125 -2.84 -13.88 -7.63
N PHE A 126 -1.98 -12.97 -7.18
CA PHE A 126 -2.32 -11.91 -6.25
C PHE A 126 -3.30 -10.93 -6.91
N SER A 127 -3.01 -10.50 -8.14
CA SER A 127 -3.85 -9.60 -8.92
C SER A 127 -5.24 -10.18 -9.13
N GLU A 128 -5.35 -11.40 -9.64
CA GLU A 128 -6.62 -12.11 -9.81
C GLU A 128 -7.39 -12.21 -8.50
N ARG A 129 -6.70 -12.57 -7.41
CA ARG A 129 -7.33 -12.69 -6.11
C ARG A 129 -7.91 -11.35 -5.64
N ILE A 130 -7.17 -10.25 -5.77
CA ILE A 130 -7.65 -8.91 -5.43
C ILE A 130 -8.82 -8.49 -6.33
N LEU A 131 -8.72 -8.70 -7.64
CA LEU A 131 -9.78 -8.41 -8.61
C LEU A 131 -11.05 -9.24 -8.41
N ASN A 132 -10.96 -10.38 -7.73
CA ASN A 132 -12.09 -11.22 -7.33
C ASN A 132 -12.66 -10.86 -5.94
N LEU A 133 -11.98 -10.00 -5.17
CA LEU A 133 -12.58 -9.41 -3.96
C LEU A 133 -13.55 -8.28 -4.30
N PHE A 134 -13.35 -7.67 -5.48
CA PHE A 134 -14.14 -6.62 -6.09
C PHE A 134 -15.24 -7.19 -6.99
#